data_AF-A0AAD5PMB9-F1
#
_entry.id   AF-A0AAD5PMB9-F1
#
_cell.length_a   1.000
_cell.length_b   1.000
_cell.length_c   1.000
_cell.angle_alpha   90.00
_cell.angle_beta   90.00
_cell.angle_gamma   90.00
#
_symmetry.space_group_name_H-M   'P 1'
#
loop_
_entity.id
_entity.type
_entity.pdbx_description
1 polymer ?
#
loop_
_entity_poly.entity_id
_entity_poly.type
_entity_poly.pdbx_seq_one_letter_code
_entity_poly.pdbx_strand_id
1 'polypeptide(L)'
;MNNMSESINMSRQQYIEWIPQIIYNHHQSGPAGTVVAGPPYRDPFNHVFDPLLTTSLDGVGAAMINRLHQEDRPGYTRLGGSVFSSWWNGGLRTTPYYQYNRDFDRNYRQSYTFLCAFERLIPNNANPYPITPQEWKFKNSIDYSVSLNYAILNHAVRHGDELLYNIYLMVEIRSNEEKKILGRCIPKMPKQSKMLSKLLKRKQSKKMKMLFSTGIEQVYQLSFMILCTKIHPKEIHVATSCRLIKQISLQRSIFECVDQIRNFGKSYPAGSYIVKTAQAFRPHVIDMFEPQDHPNDFLYPGGPPIRPYDAAGWTLAYQMGVEVDRIMEGFDGPFVRVPYGEIQSPPSFNLANSSGYLLDARSNNVFMVVNELLQAKINVFRTSSDQKGLPMGSFYVSNAGKKILEKAAKEYGVKPVAISGQPAGSKEIKPARIGLFDLYGGSMPSGWVRWMMEQFQFPYQLVFTKEIDGGQLNEKFDVLVFIGPGIPPAGSAGGITRSQPKAEEIDPAYHHMLGSISKSASIPQLKSFLQSGGKIITVGAATSLAYHLDLPVSNALVEMGSEGKEKALTGEKYYIPGSVLECLWTILILQTME
;
A
#
# COMPACT_ATOMS: atom_id res chain seq x y z
N MET A 1 3.95 5.54 3.02
CA MET A 1 4.61 5.24 4.31
C MET A 1 4.89 6.50 5.13
N ASN A 2 5.24 7.63 4.52
CA ASN A 2 5.60 8.89 5.18
C ASN A 2 4.51 9.95 5.02
N ASN A 3 3.25 9.56 5.25
CA ASN A 3 2.10 10.46 5.12
C ASN A 3 1.72 11.15 6.44
N MET A 4 2.18 10.60 7.58
CA MET A 4 1.95 11.16 8.91
C MET A 4 3.26 11.75 9.46
N SER A 5 3.15 12.74 10.34
CA SER A 5 4.30 13.42 10.97
C SER A 5 5.18 12.43 11.75
N GLU A 6 4.57 11.48 12.43
CA GLU A 6 5.22 10.42 13.20
C GLU A 6 6.06 9.54 12.27
N SER A 7 5.50 9.09 11.14
CA SER A 7 6.22 8.26 10.17
C SER A 7 7.36 9.03 9.48
N ILE A 8 7.18 10.33 9.22
CA ILE A 8 8.24 11.20 8.70
C ILE A 8 9.38 11.30 9.70
N ASN A 9 9.08 11.54 10.98
CA ASN A 9 10.08 11.66 12.04
C ASN A 9 10.84 10.34 12.25
N MET A 10 10.13 9.20 12.28
CA MET A 10 10.78 7.89 12.35
C MET A 10 11.67 7.63 11.14
N SER A 11 11.20 7.92 9.93
CA SER A 11 11.99 7.77 8.70
C SER A 11 13.25 8.65 8.69
N ARG A 12 13.19 9.88 9.23
CA ARG A 12 14.38 10.73 9.37
C ARG A 12 15.44 10.09 10.25
N GLN A 13 15.05 9.57 11.41
CA GLN A 13 15.97 8.85 12.30
C GLN A 13 16.55 7.61 11.63
N GLN A 14 15.72 6.78 11.05
CA GLN A 14 16.15 5.50 10.48
C GLN A 14 17.02 5.65 9.23
N TYR A 15 16.83 6.70 8.44
CA TYR A 15 17.32 6.72 7.07
C TYR A 15 18.19 7.93 6.71
N ILE A 16 18.30 8.91 7.61
CA ILE A 16 19.12 10.11 7.40
C ILE A 16 20.08 10.32 8.58
N GLU A 17 19.56 10.34 9.81
CA GLU A 17 20.32 10.80 10.98
C GLU A 17 21.11 9.67 11.64
N TRP A 18 20.45 8.55 11.98
CA TRP A 18 21.08 7.48 12.76
C TRP A 18 21.54 6.31 11.90
N ILE A 19 20.74 5.91 10.89
CA ILE A 19 21.05 4.80 9.97
C ILE A 19 21.41 3.51 10.75
N PRO A 20 20.47 2.94 11.53
CA PRO A 20 20.74 1.82 12.43
C PRO A 20 20.93 0.51 11.66
N GLN A 21 21.98 -0.25 11.97
CA GLN A 21 22.31 -1.52 11.31
C GLN A 21 21.28 -2.62 11.59
N ILE A 22 20.59 -2.53 12.72
CA ILE A 22 19.48 -3.39 13.11
C ILE A 22 18.34 -2.51 13.62
N ILE A 23 17.19 -2.65 12.99
CA ILE A 23 15.90 -2.21 13.47
C ILE A 23 15.20 -3.45 14.05
N TYR A 24 14.40 -3.25 15.10
CA TYR A 24 13.70 -4.33 15.76
C TYR A 24 12.32 -3.87 16.19
N ASN A 25 11.29 -4.58 15.74
CA ASN A 25 9.90 -4.24 16.02
C ASN A 25 9.12 -5.40 16.65
N HIS A 26 8.20 -5.03 17.53
CA HIS A 26 7.22 -5.92 18.17
C HIS A 26 5.84 -5.74 17.49
N HIS A 27 5.33 -6.80 16.87
CA HIS A 27 4.06 -6.93 16.16
C HIS A 27 2.99 -7.78 16.88
N GLN A 28 2.08 -8.47 16.18
CA GLN A 28 0.93 -9.24 16.72
C GLN A 28 0.99 -10.76 16.50
N SER A 29 0.50 -11.58 17.45
CA SER A 29 0.62 -13.06 17.41
C SER A 29 0.06 -13.76 16.19
N GLY A 30 0.90 -14.59 15.55
CA GLY A 30 0.52 -15.46 14.45
C GLY A 30 1.71 -16.29 13.89
N PRO A 31 1.42 -17.43 13.22
CA PRO A 31 0.09 -18.03 13.06
C PRO A 31 -0.33 -18.82 14.31
N ALA A 32 -1.57 -19.31 14.36
CA ALA A 32 -2.09 -20.08 15.50
C ALA A 32 -1.16 -21.27 15.86
N GLY A 33 -0.99 -21.53 17.16
CA GLY A 33 -0.04 -22.53 17.67
C GLY A 33 1.42 -22.07 17.71
N THR A 34 1.69 -20.76 17.58
CA THR A 34 3.02 -20.17 17.77
C THR A 34 2.95 -18.97 18.70
N VAL A 35 4.06 -18.68 19.39
CA VAL A 35 4.23 -17.47 20.19
C VAL A 35 4.86 -16.36 19.34
N VAL A 36 5.76 -16.73 18.43
CA VAL A 36 6.67 -15.81 17.74
C VAL A 36 6.89 -16.28 16.32
N ALA A 37 6.84 -15.38 15.35
CA ALA A 37 7.39 -15.62 14.02
C ALA A 37 8.63 -14.76 13.83
N GLY A 38 9.66 -15.30 13.19
CA GLY A 38 10.90 -14.58 12.93
C GLY A 38 11.73 -15.21 11.81
N PRO A 39 12.88 -14.63 11.44
CA PRO A 39 13.65 -15.13 10.33
C PRO A 39 14.30 -16.48 10.65
N PRO A 40 14.67 -17.26 9.62
CA PRO A 40 14.47 -16.96 8.19
C PRO A 40 13.00 -16.86 7.80
N TYR A 41 12.62 -15.92 6.95
CA TYR A 41 11.23 -15.75 6.53
C TYR A 41 10.84 -16.76 5.44
N ARG A 42 9.55 -16.86 5.15
CA ARG A 42 9.03 -17.80 4.17
C ARG A 42 9.47 -17.41 2.76
N ASP A 43 9.87 -18.41 1.98
CA ASP A 43 10.02 -18.28 0.53
C ASP A 43 8.67 -18.14 -0.21
N PRO A 44 8.68 -17.53 -1.40
CA PRO A 44 9.82 -16.82 -2.00
C PRO A 44 10.11 -15.50 -1.28
N PHE A 45 11.38 -15.16 -1.08
CA PHE A 45 11.79 -13.81 -0.64
C PHE A 45 11.81 -12.82 -1.83
N ASN A 46 11.83 -11.51 -1.56
CA ASN A 46 11.95 -10.52 -2.64
C ASN A 46 13.37 -10.53 -3.24
N HIS A 47 13.46 -10.88 -4.51
CA HIS A 47 14.73 -11.09 -5.21
C HIS A 47 15.52 -9.82 -5.55
N VAL A 48 14.95 -8.63 -5.29
CA VAL A 48 15.68 -7.37 -5.42
C VAL A 48 16.69 -7.16 -4.29
N PHE A 49 16.54 -7.88 -3.18
CA PHE A 49 17.46 -7.81 -2.05
C PHE A 49 18.85 -8.36 -2.35
N ASP A 50 19.81 -7.86 -1.60
CA ASP A 50 21.16 -8.42 -1.62
C ASP A 50 21.17 -9.79 -0.93
N PRO A 51 21.82 -10.83 -1.48
CA PRO A 51 21.95 -12.12 -0.80
C PRO A 51 22.61 -12.02 0.59
N LEU A 52 23.52 -11.06 0.78
CA LEU A 52 24.14 -10.82 2.09
C LEU A 52 23.12 -10.36 3.11
N LEU A 53 22.07 -9.62 2.71
CA LEU A 53 21.01 -9.20 3.61
C LEU A 53 20.18 -10.40 4.09
N THR A 54 19.78 -11.29 3.17
CA THR A 54 18.96 -12.47 3.51
C THR A 54 19.70 -13.37 4.50
N THR A 55 20.95 -13.72 4.20
CA THR A 55 21.76 -14.60 5.05
C THR A 55 22.14 -13.94 6.38
N SER A 56 22.37 -12.63 6.38
CA SER A 56 22.54 -11.82 7.58
C SER A 56 21.33 -11.86 8.51
N LEU A 57 20.13 -11.73 7.94
CA LEU A 57 18.88 -11.79 8.68
C LEU A 57 18.66 -13.16 9.32
N ASP A 58 19.06 -14.24 8.62
CA ASP A 58 19.05 -15.60 9.15
C ASP A 58 19.96 -15.75 10.37
N GLY A 59 21.13 -15.09 10.36
CA GLY A 59 22.05 -15.04 11.51
C GLY A 59 21.42 -14.40 12.75
N VAL A 60 20.67 -13.30 12.58
CA VAL A 60 19.91 -12.67 13.68
C VAL A 60 18.82 -13.62 14.16
N GLY A 61 18.04 -14.20 13.24
CA GLY A 61 16.99 -15.16 13.58
C GLY A 61 17.52 -16.38 14.34
N ALA A 62 18.71 -16.87 13.98
CA ALA A 62 19.40 -17.93 14.69
C ALA A 62 19.76 -17.52 16.13
N ALA A 63 20.29 -16.32 16.35
CA ALA A 63 20.58 -15.81 17.70
C ALA A 63 19.30 -15.72 18.57
N MET A 64 18.20 -15.29 17.96
CA MET A 64 16.89 -15.15 18.60
C MET A 64 16.31 -16.50 19.04
N ILE A 65 16.18 -17.44 18.11
CA ILE A 65 15.61 -18.77 18.42
C ILE A 65 16.50 -19.55 19.40
N ASN A 66 17.83 -19.46 19.25
CA ASN A 66 18.76 -20.14 20.16
C ASN A 66 18.62 -19.61 21.59
N ARG A 67 18.49 -18.29 21.78
CA ARG A 67 18.30 -17.74 23.12
C ARG A 67 16.99 -18.20 23.75
N LEU A 68 15.89 -18.24 22.98
CA LEU A 68 14.62 -18.75 23.50
C LEU A 68 14.73 -20.22 23.93
N HIS A 69 15.41 -21.06 23.14
CA HIS A 69 15.63 -22.45 23.52
C HIS A 69 16.52 -22.59 24.76
N GLN A 70 17.55 -21.76 24.91
CA GLN A 70 18.39 -21.74 26.12
C GLN A 70 17.61 -21.38 27.39
N GLU A 71 16.53 -20.62 27.25
CA GLU A 71 15.67 -20.19 28.36
C GLU A 71 14.42 -21.07 28.50
N ASP A 72 14.36 -22.21 27.83
CA ASP A 72 13.23 -23.13 27.81
C ASP A 72 11.90 -22.47 27.36
N ARG A 73 12.00 -21.63 26.33
CA ARG A 73 10.87 -20.86 25.77
C ARG A 73 10.48 -21.38 24.38
N PRO A 74 9.48 -22.29 24.27
CA PRO A 74 9.05 -22.85 22.99
C PRO A 74 8.19 -21.89 22.15
N GLY A 75 7.88 -22.29 20.91
CA GLY A 75 6.88 -21.61 20.07
C GLY A 75 7.42 -20.52 19.15
N TYR A 76 8.73 -20.51 18.86
CA TYR A 76 9.30 -19.71 17.76
C TYR A 76 9.13 -20.42 16.42
N THR A 77 8.59 -19.72 15.43
CA THR A 77 8.36 -20.21 14.07
C THR A 77 9.16 -19.44 13.03
N ARG A 78 9.64 -20.13 11.99
CA ARG A 78 10.42 -19.59 10.87
C ARG A 78 10.14 -20.37 9.57
N LEU A 79 10.70 -19.93 8.45
CA LEU A 79 10.61 -20.57 7.13
C LEU A 79 9.12 -20.79 6.76
N GLY A 80 8.79 -22.00 6.26
CA GLY A 80 7.42 -22.43 5.98
C GLY A 80 6.49 -22.53 7.20
N GLY A 81 6.98 -22.34 8.42
CA GLY A 81 6.17 -22.25 9.63
C GLY A 81 5.38 -20.95 9.72
N SER A 82 5.72 -19.94 8.95
CA SER A 82 4.89 -18.73 8.84
C SER A 82 4.53 -18.44 7.39
N VAL A 83 3.53 -17.60 7.20
CA VAL A 83 3.12 -17.08 5.89
C VAL A 83 3.90 -15.81 5.51
N PHE A 84 4.62 -15.22 6.47
CA PHE A 84 5.30 -13.94 6.29
C PHE A 84 6.51 -14.08 5.35
N SER A 85 6.49 -13.34 4.26
CA SER A 85 7.59 -13.21 3.30
C SER A 85 8.15 -11.79 3.33
N SER A 86 9.04 -11.46 2.39
CA SER A 86 9.70 -10.15 2.30
C SER A 86 9.28 -9.31 1.08
N TRP A 87 8.14 -9.65 0.46
CA TRP A 87 7.61 -8.96 -0.73
C TRP A 87 6.85 -7.67 -0.45
N TRP A 88 6.14 -7.59 0.68
CA TRP A 88 5.49 -6.34 1.06
C TRP A 88 6.55 -5.32 1.45
N ASN A 89 6.58 -4.17 0.78
CA ASN A 89 7.61 -3.15 0.91
C ASN A 89 7.13 -1.90 1.66
N GLY A 90 5.92 -1.95 2.23
CA GLY A 90 5.22 -0.84 2.87
C GLY A 90 5.29 -0.83 4.40
N GLY A 91 6.01 -1.78 4.99
CA GLY A 91 6.03 -2.01 6.43
C GLY A 91 7.23 -1.41 7.14
N LEU A 92 7.07 -1.14 8.43
CA LEU A 92 8.20 -0.81 9.30
C LEU A 92 9.28 -1.87 9.18
N ARG A 93 8.92 -3.16 9.19
CA ARG A 93 9.85 -4.29 9.07
C ARG A 93 10.60 -4.37 7.73
N THR A 94 9.91 -4.24 6.62
CA THR A 94 10.49 -4.61 5.32
C THR A 94 11.15 -3.44 4.60
N THR A 95 10.76 -2.20 4.89
CA THR A 95 11.37 -1.01 4.29
C THR A 95 12.87 -0.87 4.61
N PRO A 96 13.33 -1.16 5.84
CA PRO A 96 14.74 -1.11 6.20
C PRO A 96 15.60 -2.13 5.46
N TYR A 97 15.03 -3.27 5.03
CA TYR A 97 15.75 -4.28 4.24
C TYR A 97 16.37 -3.66 2.99
N TYR A 98 15.70 -2.69 2.39
CA TYR A 98 16.20 -2.02 1.19
C TYR A 98 17.37 -1.05 1.44
N GLN A 99 17.73 -0.81 2.71
CA GLN A 99 18.87 -0.01 3.16
C GLN A 99 19.95 -0.83 3.84
N TYR A 100 19.82 -2.15 3.77
CA TYR A 100 20.70 -3.08 4.49
C TYR A 100 20.51 -3.09 6.00
N ASN A 101 19.41 -2.50 6.49
CA ASN A 101 19.00 -2.54 7.88
C ASN A 101 18.10 -3.77 8.09
N ARG A 102 18.39 -4.53 9.14
CA ARG A 102 17.59 -5.72 9.51
C ARG A 102 16.38 -5.27 10.29
N ASP A 103 15.29 -6.01 10.22
CA ASP A 103 14.08 -5.67 10.96
C ASP A 103 13.23 -6.91 11.26
N PHE A 104 12.38 -6.81 12.26
CA PHE A 104 11.65 -7.94 12.83
C PHE A 104 10.22 -7.57 13.23
N ASP A 105 9.38 -8.59 13.41
CA ASP A 105 7.99 -8.49 13.87
C ASP A 105 7.75 -9.43 15.08
N ARG A 106 7.42 -8.90 16.28
CA ARG A 106 7.05 -9.77 17.44
C ARG A 106 5.85 -9.43 18.33
N ASN A 107 5.14 -10.47 18.68
CA ASN A 107 3.70 -10.54 18.88
C ASN A 107 3.13 -10.14 20.27
N TYR A 108 2.17 -9.19 20.35
CA TYR A 108 1.35 -8.86 21.54
C TYR A 108 -0.06 -9.48 21.46
N ARG A 109 -0.52 -10.12 22.54
CA ARG A 109 -1.94 -10.43 22.82
C ARG A 109 -2.20 -10.43 24.34
N GLN A 110 -3.36 -9.92 24.76
CA GLN A 110 -3.91 -10.04 26.12
C GLN A 110 -4.32 -11.51 26.40
N SER A 111 -4.32 -11.91 27.67
CA SER A 111 -4.55 -13.25 28.20
C SER A 111 -5.54 -14.11 27.40
N TYR A 112 -5.09 -15.29 26.96
CA TYR A 112 -5.91 -16.25 26.21
C TYR A 112 -5.44 -17.68 26.46
N THR A 113 -6.33 -18.66 26.27
CA THR A 113 -5.95 -20.07 26.15
C THR A 113 -5.38 -20.29 24.76
N PHE A 114 -4.16 -20.83 24.64
CA PHE A 114 -3.60 -21.17 23.34
C PHE A 114 -4.54 -22.15 22.60
N LEU A 115 -5.20 -21.67 21.54
CA LEU A 115 -5.99 -22.54 20.67
C LEU A 115 -5.03 -23.54 20.01
N CYS A 116 -5.32 -24.82 20.24
CA CYS A 116 -4.44 -25.91 19.86
C CYS A 116 -4.33 -26.02 18.33
N ALA A 117 -3.10 -25.93 17.81
CA ALA A 117 -2.79 -26.35 16.45
C ALA A 117 -1.99 -27.65 16.54
N PHE A 118 -2.67 -28.77 16.76
CA PHE A 118 -2.05 -30.09 17.01
C PHE A 118 -1.05 -30.49 15.93
N GLU A 119 -1.31 -30.12 14.67
CA GLU A 119 -0.41 -30.35 13.53
C GLU A 119 0.99 -29.73 13.71
N ARG A 120 1.11 -28.72 14.58
CA ARG A 120 2.36 -27.97 14.83
C ARG A 120 3.13 -28.49 16.04
N LEU A 121 2.62 -29.50 16.74
CA LEU A 121 3.29 -30.10 17.89
C LEU A 121 4.40 -31.08 17.49
N ILE A 122 4.45 -31.49 16.21
CA ILE A 122 5.56 -32.30 15.68
C ILE A 122 6.71 -31.36 15.32
N PRO A 123 7.88 -31.47 15.98
CA PRO A 123 9.03 -30.64 15.70
C PRO A 123 9.51 -30.77 14.25
N ASN A 124 9.91 -29.65 13.65
CA ASN A 124 10.57 -29.61 12.35
C ASN A 124 11.49 -28.38 12.26
N ASN A 125 12.21 -28.20 11.15
CA ASN A 125 13.15 -27.08 11.02
C ASN A 125 12.50 -25.69 11.12
N ALA A 126 11.21 -25.59 10.80
CA ALA A 126 10.42 -24.37 10.93
C ALA A 126 9.90 -24.12 12.36
N ASN A 127 9.70 -25.19 13.15
CA ASN A 127 9.21 -25.17 14.54
C ASN A 127 9.97 -26.23 15.37
N PRO A 128 11.26 -26.03 15.68
CA PRO A 128 12.09 -27.07 16.32
C PRO A 128 11.71 -27.31 17.78
N TYR A 129 11.15 -26.31 18.45
CA TYR A 129 10.66 -26.45 19.82
C TYR A 129 9.22 -25.91 19.91
N PRO A 130 8.21 -26.72 19.57
CA PRO A 130 6.81 -26.28 19.53
C PRO A 130 6.25 -26.07 20.93
N ILE A 131 5.38 -25.08 21.09
CA ILE A 131 4.70 -24.80 22.36
C ILE A 131 3.50 -25.73 22.53
N THR A 132 3.39 -26.37 23.70
CA THR A 132 2.21 -27.14 24.09
C THR A 132 1.07 -26.21 24.53
N PRO A 133 -0.20 -26.59 24.30
CA PRO A 133 -1.34 -25.82 24.78
C PRO A 133 -1.25 -25.55 26.28
N GLN A 134 -1.33 -24.28 26.67
CA GLN A 134 -1.22 -23.86 28.06
C GLN A 134 -1.95 -22.53 28.28
N GLU A 135 -2.17 -22.18 29.55
CA GLU A 135 -2.60 -20.85 29.94
C GLU A 135 -1.51 -19.83 29.59
N TRP A 136 -1.86 -18.77 28.86
CA TRP A 136 -0.92 -17.72 28.49
C TRP A 136 -1.23 -16.42 29.23
N LYS A 137 -0.34 -16.03 30.15
CA LYS A 137 -0.47 -14.77 30.90
C LYS A 137 0.26 -13.66 30.17
N PHE A 138 -0.17 -12.43 30.39
CA PHE A 138 0.46 -11.27 29.76
C PHE A 138 1.97 -11.17 30.07
N LYS A 139 2.38 -11.58 31.27
CA LYS A 139 3.79 -11.70 31.68
C LYS A 139 4.61 -12.61 30.76
N ASN A 140 4.04 -13.70 30.24
CA ASN A 140 4.75 -14.57 29.29
C ASN A 140 5.14 -13.80 28.03
N SER A 141 4.23 -12.98 27.48
CA SER A 141 4.53 -12.14 26.31
C SER A 141 5.66 -11.14 26.59
N ILE A 142 5.68 -10.53 27.78
CA ILE A 142 6.74 -9.61 28.20
C ILE A 142 8.08 -10.34 28.32
N ASP A 143 8.10 -11.50 28.97
CA ASP A 143 9.33 -12.27 29.17
C ASP A 143 9.95 -12.69 27.86
N TYR A 144 9.13 -13.20 26.93
CA TYR A 144 9.57 -13.47 25.59
C TYR A 144 10.21 -12.21 25.00
N SER A 145 9.52 -11.07 25.03
CA SER A 145 9.96 -9.80 24.40
C SER A 145 11.32 -9.33 24.94
N VAL A 146 11.48 -9.37 26.26
CA VAL A 146 12.75 -9.07 26.93
C VAL A 146 13.86 -10.01 26.46
N SER A 147 13.60 -11.32 26.37
CA SER A 147 14.60 -12.28 25.90
C SER A 147 15.05 -12.01 24.46
N LEU A 148 14.15 -11.64 23.56
CA LEU A 148 14.55 -11.30 22.19
C LEU A 148 15.31 -9.98 22.09
N ASN A 149 14.95 -8.97 22.88
CA ASN A 149 15.74 -7.75 22.97
C ASN A 149 17.19 -8.10 23.33
N TYR A 150 17.40 -8.93 24.35
CA TYR A 150 18.75 -9.40 24.71
C TYR A 150 19.40 -10.25 23.63
N ALA A 151 18.66 -11.10 22.90
CA ALA A 151 19.23 -11.87 21.78
C ALA A 151 19.84 -10.93 20.73
N ILE A 152 19.11 -9.88 20.37
CA ILE A 152 19.50 -8.93 19.34
C ILE A 152 20.64 -8.04 19.82
N LEU A 153 20.56 -7.50 21.03
CA LEU A 153 21.63 -6.71 21.62
C LEU A 153 22.93 -7.52 21.71
N ASN A 154 22.85 -8.78 22.15
CA ASN A 154 24.02 -9.67 22.21
C ASN A 154 24.59 -9.97 20.82
N HIS A 155 23.73 -10.17 19.82
CA HIS A 155 24.18 -10.37 18.44
C HIS A 155 24.87 -9.11 17.90
N ALA A 156 24.28 -7.93 18.11
CA ALA A 156 24.84 -6.65 17.69
C ALA A 156 26.23 -6.40 18.31
N VAL A 157 26.39 -6.65 19.61
CA VAL A 157 27.68 -6.46 20.30
C VAL A 157 28.73 -7.46 19.83
N ARG A 158 28.37 -8.72 19.57
CA ARG A 158 29.33 -9.76 19.17
C ARG A 158 29.73 -9.71 17.70
N HIS A 159 28.86 -9.15 16.85
CA HIS A 159 29.04 -9.16 15.40
C HIS A 159 29.13 -7.75 14.79
N GLY A 160 29.29 -6.70 15.60
CA GLY A 160 29.24 -5.30 15.16
C GLY A 160 30.08 -5.00 13.91
N ASP A 161 31.34 -5.45 13.91
CA ASP A 161 32.26 -5.24 12.77
C ASP A 161 31.78 -5.98 11.51
N GLU A 162 31.26 -7.21 11.67
CA GLU A 162 30.71 -8.00 10.57
C GLU A 162 29.43 -7.37 10.00
N LEU A 163 28.56 -6.83 10.86
CA LEU A 163 27.36 -6.09 10.45
C LEU A 163 27.74 -4.90 9.57
N LEU A 164 28.70 -4.09 10.01
CA LEU A 164 29.18 -2.90 9.30
C LEU A 164 29.89 -3.27 8.00
N TYR A 165 30.76 -4.30 8.03
CA TYR A 165 31.50 -4.74 6.86
C TYR A 165 30.58 -5.31 5.78
N ASN A 166 29.55 -6.08 6.17
CA ASN A 166 28.56 -6.57 5.21
C ASN A 166 27.79 -5.41 4.55
N ILE A 167 27.44 -4.35 5.30
CA ILE A 167 26.82 -3.15 4.73
C ILE A 167 27.77 -2.45 3.76
N TYR A 168 29.04 -2.28 4.13
CA TYR A 168 30.06 -1.75 3.24
C TYR A 168 30.16 -2.56 1.94
N LEU A 169 30.25 -3.89 2.02
CA LEU A 169 30.30 -4.75 0.84
C LEU A 169 29.06 -4.62 -0.03
N MET A 170 27.86 -4.58 0.57
CA MET A 170 26.62 -4.40 -0.18
C MET A 170 26.55 -3.04 -0.90
N VAL A 171 27.25 -2.01 -0.41
CA VAL A 171 27.38 -0.71 -1.08
C VAL A 171 28.50 -0.75 -2.14
N GLU A 172 29.68 -1.24 -1.79
CA GLU A 172 30.89 -1.23 -2.63
C GLU A 172 30.75 -2.13 -3.87
N ILE A 173 30.13 -3.31 -3.70
CA ILE A 173 29.81 -4.23 -4.81
C ILE A 173 28.86 -3.56 -5.82
N ARG A 174 28.11 -2.53 -5.41
CA ARG A 174 27.14 -1.82 -6.25
C ARG A 174 27.62 -0.48 -6.78
N SER A 175 28.56 0.18 -6.10
CA SER A 175 29.15 1.46 -6.50
C SER A 175 30.26 1.26 -7.54
N ASN A 176 31.10 0.23 -7.36
CA ASN A 176 31.99 -0.22 -8.41
C ASN A 176 31.18 -0.87 -9.51
N GLU A 177 31.66 -0.73 -10.74
CA GLU A 177 31.14 -1.44 -11.89
C GLU A 177 30.72 -2.89 -11.53
N GLU A 178 29.41 -3.15 -11.49
CA GLU A 178 28.84 -4.49 -11.81
C GLU A 178 29.39 -5.03 -13.16
N LYS A 179 30.17 -4.23 -13.92
CA LYS A 179 30.57 -4.44 -15.31
C LYS A 179 31.88 -5.17 -15.59
N LYS A 180 32.75 -5.54 -14.64
CA LYS A 180 34.02 -6.21 -15.02
C LYS A 180 34.43 -7.51 -14.32
N ILE A 181 34.09 -7.78 -13.06
CA ILE A 181 34.89 -8.75 -12.26
C ILE A 181 34.11 -9.90 -11.62
N LEU A 182 32.82 -9.79 -11.30
CA LEU A 182 32.10 -10.93 -10.70
C LEU A 182 31.21 -11.60 -11.74
N GLY A 183 31.70 -12.68 -12.35
CA GLY A 183 30.90 -13.66 -13.09
C GLY A 183 29.85 -14.40 -12.23
N ARG A 184 29.23 -13.71 -11.26
CA ARG A 184 28.13 -14.19 -10.41
C ARG A 184 26.83 -13.69 -11.00
N CYS A 185 26.44 -14.33 -12.10
CA CYS A 185 25.13 -14.23 -12.71
C CYS A 185 24.09 -14.85 -11.75
N ILE A 186 23.49 -14.06 -10.87
CA ILE A 186 22.36 -14.53 -10.04
C ILE A 186 21.08 -14.21 -10.80
N PRO A 187 20.32 -15.21 -11.31
CA PRO A 187 19.03 -14.96 -11.93
C PRO A 187 18.06 -14.40 -10.89
N LYS A 188 17.90 -13.08 -10.91
CA LYS A 188 17.04 -12.38 -9.93
C LYS A 188 15.55 -12.58 -10.25
N MET A 189 15.18 -12.98 -11.48
CA MET A 189 13.77 -13.03 -11.87
C MET A 189 13.33 -14.42 -12.37
N PRO A 190 12.18 -14.95 -11.91
CA PRO A 190 11.62 -16.21 -12.40
C PRO A 190 11.44 -16.25 -13.92
N LYS A 191 11.03 -15.13 -14.54
CA LYS A 191 10.91 -15.01 -16.00
C LYS A 191 12.24 -15.22 -16.71
N GLN A 192 13.33 -14.67 -16.18
CA GLN A 192 14.67 -14.83 -16.75
C GLN A 192 15.16 -16.28 -16.64
N SER A 193 14.96 -16.92 -15.49
CA SER A 193 15.28 -18.35 -15.30
C SER A 193 14.47 -19.27 -16.23
N LYS A 194 13.16 -19.00 -16.39
CA LYS A 194 12.31 -19.73 -17.35
C LYS A 194 12.76 -19.51 -18.79
N MET A 195 13.15 -18.29 -19.16
CA MET A 195 13.66 -17.98 -20.49
C MET A 195 14.97 -18.74 -20.76
N LEU A 196 15.91 -18.71 -19.81
CA LEU A 196 17.17 -19.46 -19.90
C LEU A 196 16.90 -20.96 -20.03
N SER A 197 16.00 -21.51 -19.21
CA SER A 197 15.59 -22.92 -19.28
C SER A 197 15.00 -23.29 -20.64
N LYS A 198 14.17 -22.42 -21.24
CA LYS A 198 13.62 -22.62 -22.60
C LYS A 198 14.72 -22.56 -23.67
N LEU A 199 15.67 -21.64 -23.55
CA LEU A 199 16.83 -21.54 -24.46
C LEU A 199 17.71 -22.79 -24.39
N LEU A 200 17.95 -23.30 -23.17
CA LEU A 200 18.71 -24.54 -22.94
C LEU A 200 18.02 -25.77 -23.54
N LYS A 201 16.70 -25.90 -23.36
CA LYS A 201 15.92 -27.00 -23.94
C LYS A 201 15.90 -26.99 -25.48
N ARG A 202 16.16 -25.85 -26.11
CA ARG A 202 16.09 -25.68 -27.57
C ARG A 202 17.38 -26.04 -28.34
N LYS A 203 18.54 -26.29 -27.69
CA LYS A 203 19.80 -26.57 -28.42
C LYS A 203 20.70 -27.61 -27.75
N GLN A 204 21.03 -28.66 -28.51
CA GLN A 204 22.11 -29.61 -28.22
C GLN A 204 23.50 -28.93 -28.25
N SER A 205 24.42 -29.52 -27.50
CA SER A 205 25.74 -29.03 -27.06
C SER A 205 26.67 -28.39 -28.13
N LYS A 206 27.57 -27.52 -27.64
CA LYS A 206 28.64 -26.69 -28.29
C LYS A 206 28.33 -25.20 -28.51
N LYS A 207 27.07 -24.79 -28.78
CA LYS A 207 26.69 -23.35 -28.80
C LYS A 207 26.35 -22.77 -27.41
N MET A 208 26.38 -23.61 -26.37
CA MET A 208 25.97 -23.25 -25.02
C MET A 208 26.84 -22.14 -24.42
N LYS A 209 28.18 -22.24 -24.48
CA LYS A 209 29.11 -21.23 -23.92
C LYS A 209 28.88 -19.81 -24.47
N MET A 210 28.62 -19.70 -25.78
CA MET A 210 28.42 -18.42 -26.45
C MET A 210 27.04 -17.81 -26.14
N LEU A 211 25.99 -18.63 -26.02
CA LEU A 211 24.68 -18.14 -25.56
C LEU A 211 24.65 -17.83 -24.06
N PHE A 212 25.43 -18.54 -23.25
CA PHE A 212 25.62 -18.23 -21.83
C PHE A 212 26.34 -16.89 -21.65
N SER A 213 27.27 -16.50 -22.53
CA SER A 213 27.85 -15.16 -22.48
C SER A 213 26.88 -14.10 -23.04
N THR A 214 26.38 -14.26 -24.26
CA THR A 214 25.60 -13.19 -24.92
C THR A 214 24.14 -13.09 -24.47
N GLY A 215 23.49 -14.20 -24.14
CA GLY A 215 22.09 -14.23 -23.67
C GLY A 215 21.95 -13.86 -22.20
N ILE A 216 22.99 -14.06 -21.40
CA ILE A 216 23.09 -13.52 -20.04
C ILE A 216 23.54 -12.06 -20.12
N GLU A 217 24.51 -11.66 -20.95
CA GLU A 217 24.81 -10.23 -21.10
C GLU A 217 23.59 -9.41 -21.54
N GLN A 218 22.78 -9.86 -22.51
CA GLN A 218 21.58 -9.13 -22.93
C GLN A 218 20.49 -9.01 -21.86
N VAL A 219 20.41 -9.97 -20.92
CA VAL A 219 19.43 -9.95 -19.83
C VAL A 219 19.96 -9.17 -18.61
N TYR A 220 21.28 -9.00 -18.49
CA TYR A 220 21.95 -8.50 -17.28
C TYR A 220 22.79 -7.22 -17.47
N GLN A 221 23.06 -6.73 -18.69
CA GLN A 221 23.73 -5.44 -18.96
C GLN A 221 22.88 -4.20 -18.57
N LEU A 222 21.73 -4.41 -17.94
CA LEU A 222 20.75 -3.38 -17.62
C LEU A 222 21.06 -2.59 -16.32
N SER A 223 22.31 -2.19 -16.09
CA SER A 223 22.75 -1.66 -14.79
C SER A 223 23.41 -0.27 -14.78
N PHE A 224 23.11 0.59 -15.76
CA PHE A 224 23.29 2.03 -15.57
C PHE A 224 21.91 2.65 -15.54
N MET A 225 21.21 2.43 -14.43
CA MET A 225 19.87 2.97 -14.30
C MET A 225 19.97 4.43 -13.87
N ILE A 226 19.64 5.30 -14.81
CA ILE A 226 18.97 6.53 -14.44
C ILE A 226 17.49 6.21 -14.59
N LEU A 227 16.80 6.10 -13.45
CA LEU A 227 15.35 6.21 -13.51
C LEU A 227 15.09 7.69 -13.78
N CYS A 228 15.13 8.08 -15.04
CA CYS A 228 14.64 9.37 -15.47
C CYS A 228 13.14 9.19 -15.44
N THR A 229 12.56 9.32 -14.26
CA THR A 229 11.13 9.44 -14.19
C THR A 229 10.80 10.66 -15.03
N LYS A 230 10.30 10.45 -16.24
CA LYS A 230 9.21 11.28 -16.69
C LYS A 230 8.09 11.01 -15.72
N ILE A 231 8.21 11.57 -14.51
CA ILE A 231 7.07 12.18 -13.89
C ILE A 231 6.60 13.13 -14.96
N HIS A 232 5.74 12.66 -15.84
CA HIS A 232 5.06 13.52 -16.77
C HIS A 232 4.06 14.17 -15.85
N PRO A 233 4.24 15.44 -15.45
CA PRO A 233 3.05 16.21 -15.32
C PRO A 233 2.45 16.20 -16.73
N LYS A 234 1.53 15.28 -17.04
CA LYS A 234 0.31 15.85 -17.61
C LYS A 234 -0.06 16.87 -16.55
N GLU A 235 -0.14 18.15 -16.90
CA GLU A 235 -0.17 19.29 -15.95
C GLU A 235 -1.07 19.03 -14.70
N ILE A 236 -2.07 18.20 -14.90
CA ILE A 236 -2.95 17.47 -13.99
C ILE A 236 -2.32 16.78 -12.74
N HIS A 237 -1.23 16.02 -12.86
CA HIS A 237 -0.74 15.11 -11.80
C HIS A 237 0.57 15.57 -11.12
N VAL A 238 0.98 16.83 -11.32
CA VAL A 238 2.25 17.33 -10.79
C VAL A 238 2.31 17.18 -9.26
N ALA A 239 1.24 17.54 -8.56
CA ALA A 239 1.19 17.47 -7.12
C ALA A 239 1.22 16.03 -6.58
N THR A 240 0.54 15.10 -7.25
CA THR A 240 0.62 13.66 -6.93
C THR A 240 2.05 13.17 -7.07
N SER A 241 2.75 13.64 -8.08
CA SER A 241 4.11 13.23 -8.34
C SER A 241 5.11 13.84 -7.36
N CYS A 242 4.91 15.10 -6.95
CA CYS A 242 5.67 15.70 -5.85
C CYS A 242 5.40 14.96 -4.54
N ARG A 243 4.19 14.45 -4.31
CA ARG A 243 3.89 13.55 -3.17
C ARG A 243 4.64 12.24 -3.28
N LEU A 244 4.75 11.63 -4.47
CA LEU A 244 5.57 10.42 -4.67
C LEU A 244 7.03 10.72 -4.31
N ILE A 245 7.59 11.82 -4.83
CA ILE A 245 8.95 12.25 -4.50
C ILE A 245 9.10 12.55 -3.00
N LYS A 246 8.12 13.20 -2.36
CA LYS A 246 8.07 13.36 -0.88
C LYS A 246 8.16 12.01 -0.16
N GLN A 247 7.47 10.99 -0.64
CA GLN A 247 7.51 9.66 -0.02
C GLN A 247 8.91 9.03 -0.10
N ILE A 248 9.68 9.31 -1.16
CA ILE A 248 10.96 8.65 -1.45
C ILE A 248 12.21 9.51 -1.21
N SER A 249 12.06 10.84 -1.04
CA SER A 249 13.15 11.83 -0.88
C SER A 249 13.82 11.79 0.50
N LEU A 250 13.12 11.30 1.53
CA LEU A 250 13.72 11.05 2.85
C LEU A 250 14.84 9.98 2.81
N GLN A 251 15.03 9.32 1.67
CA GLN A 251 15.74 8.05 1.58
C GLN A 251 16.70 7.99 0.40
N ARG A 252 16.68 8.93 -0.56
CA ARG A 252 17.28 8.66 -1.89
C ARG A 252 17.96 9.84 -2.53
N SER A 253 18.99 9.55 -3.31
CA SER A 253 19.62 10.52 -4.20
C SER A 253 18.68 10.83 -5.37
N ILE A 254 18.00 11.97 -5.27
CA ILE A 254 17.08 12.49 -6.27
C ILE A 254 17.67 13.78 -6.84
N PHE A 255 17.47 13.98 -8.14
CA PHE A 255 17.87 15.18 -8.85
C PHE A 255 16.66 15.76 -9.56
N GLU A 256 16.62 17.07 -9.73
CA GLU A 256 15.62 17.79 -10.51
C GLU A 256 16.29 18.36 -11.77
N CYS A 257 15.62 18.25 -12.92
CA CYS A 257 16.03 18.91 -14.15
C CYS A 257 15.72 20.41 -14.06
N VAL A 258 16.74 21.26 -14.12
CA VAL A 258 16.49 22.72 -14.18
C VAL A 258 16.10 23.20 -15.57
N ASP A 259 16.51 22.48 -16.62
CA ASP A 259 16.12 22.77 -18.01
C ASP A 259 15.47 21.56 -18.68
N GLN A 260 14.80 21.81 -19.80
CA GLN A 260 14.30 20.74 -20.66
C GLN A 260 15.47 19.90 -21.19
N ILE A 261 15.40 18.59 -20.97
CA ILE A 261 16.37 17.64 -21.53
C ILE A 261 15.72 16.79 -22.62
N ARG A 262 16.50 16.43 -23.63
CA ARG A 262 16.12 15.47 -24.67
C ARG A 262 17.00 14.25 -24.56
N ASN A 263 16.39 13.07 -24.43
CA ASN A 263 17.11 11.81 -24.40
C ASN A 263 16.32 10.73 -25.15
N PHE A 264 16.99 9.94 -25.99
CA PHE A 264 16.41 8.82 -26.77
C PHE A 264 15.09 9.15 -27.49
N GLY A 265 14.99 10.34 -28.11
CA GLY A 265 13.78 10.78 -28.84
C GLY A 265 12.62 11.20 -27.94
N LYS A 266 12.79 11.18 -26.60
CA LYS A 266 11.85 11.72 -25.63
C LYS A 266 12.35 13.06 -25.09
N SER A 267 11.40 13.92 -24.75
CA SER A 267 11.67 15.20 -24.10
C SER A 267 11.10 15.22 -22.69
N TYR A 268 11.90 15.71 -21.74
CA TYR A 268 11.55 15.86 -20.33
C TYR A 268 11.61 17.36 -19.99
N PRO A 269 10.49 17.98 -19.56
CA PRO A 269 10.48 19.40 -19.22
C PRO A 269 11.31 19.71 -17.97
N ALA A 270 11.66 20.98 -17.77
CA ALA A 270 12.15 21.47 -16.47
C ALA A 270 11.17 21.09 -15.34
N GLY A 271 11.70 20.79 -14.16
CA GLY A 271 10.93 20.25 -13.02
C GLY A 271 10.66 18.74 -13.08
N SER A 272 11.19 18.04 -14.10
CA SER A 272 11.20 16.58 -14.10
C SER A 272 12.18 16.06 -13.05
N TYR A 273 11.85 14.95 -12.40
CA TYR A 273 12.72 14.33 -11.41
C TYR A 273 13.51 13.16 -12.01
N ILE A 274 14.73 13.00 -11.52
CA ILE A 274 15.66 11.93 -11.87
C ILE A 274 16.05 11.21 -10.59
N VAL A 275 15.81 9.90 -10.55
CA VAL A 275 16.25 9.03 -9.45
C VAL A 275 17.38 8.15 -9.99
N LYS A 276 18.62 8.54 -9.73
CA LYS A 276 19.79 7.72 -10.09
C LYS A 276 19.80 6.46 -9.24
N THR A 277 20.05 5.28 -9.79
CA THR A 277 20.08 4.05 -8.97
C THR A 277 21.46 3.66 -8.49
N ALA A 278 22.50 4.43 -8.80
CA ALA A 278 23.82 4.28 -8.17
C ALA A 278 23.78 4.80 -6.72
N GLN A 279 23.02 4.09 -5.87
CA GLN A 279 22.83 4.40 -4.45
C GLN A 279 22.45 3.11 -3.69
N ALA A 280 22.72 3.08 -2.38
CA ALA A 280 22.40 1.95 -1.49
C ALA A 280 20.94 1.48 -1.63
N PHE A 281 20.02 2.43 -1.76
CA PHE A 281 18.57 2.24 -1.87
C PHE A 281 18.05 1.74 -3.21
N ARG A 282 18.95 1.37 -4.14
CA ARG A 282 18.59 0.85 -5.46
C ARG A 282 17.45 -0.18 -5.43
N PRO A 283 17.44 -1.19 -4.54
CA PRO A 283 16.38 -2.18 -4.51
C PRO A 283 15.02 -1.55 -4.24
N HIS A 284 14.96 -0.55 -3.35
CA HIS A 284 13.69 0.12 -3.04
C HIS A 284 13.21 0.96 -4.22
N VAL A 285 14.14 1.55 -4.98
CA VAL A 285 13.82 2.29 -6.21
C VAL A 285 13.18 1.36 -7.22
N ILE A 286 13.79 0.22 -7.50
CA ILE A 286 13.22 -0.77 -8.42
C ILE A 286 11.82 -1.19 -7.95
N ASP A 287 11.69 -1.55 -6.68
CA ASP A 287 10.48 -2.17 -6.14
C ASP A 287 9.28 -1.20 -6.03
N MET A 288 9.54 0.10 -5.88
CA MET A 288 8.52 1.17 -5.87
C MET A 288 8.09 1.64 -7.27
N PHE A 289 8.97 1.54 -8.27
CA PHE A 289 8.80 2.19 -9.58
C PHE A 289 8.55 1.19 -10.73
N GLU A 290 8.99 -0.06 -10.61
CA GLU A 290 8.85 -1.08 -11.64
C GLU A 290 7.80 -2.14 -11.27
N PRO A 291 7.25 -2.88 -12.27
CA PRO A 291 6.45 -4.07 -11.97
C PRO A 291 7.25 -5.08 -11.17
N GLN A 292 6.66 -5.55 -10.07
CA GLN A 292 7.23 -6.67 -9.31
C GLN A 292 6.93 -8.00 -10.03
N ASP A 293 7.92 -8.89 -10.11
CA ASP A 293 7.78 -10.24 -10.71
C ASP A 293 7.75 -11.30 -9.60
N HIS A 294 6.67 -11.27 -8.81
CA HIS A 294 6.46 -12.28 -7.77
C HIS A 294 6.38 -13.68 -8.39
N PRO A 295 7.14 -14.68 -7.89
CA PRO A 295 7.08 -16.04 -8.39
C PRO A 295 5.69 -16.65 -8.20
N ASN A 296 5.29 -17.57 -9.09
CA ASN A 296 4.12 -18.39 -8.78
C ASN A 296 4.50 -19.38 -7.66
N ASP A 297 3.99 -19.16 -6.46
CA ASP A 297 4.13 -20.06 -5.32
C ASP A 297 2.98 -21.08 -5.34
N PHE A 298 3.30 -22.36 -5.18
CA PHE A 298 2.35 -23.48 -5.26
C PHE A 298 2.62 -24.48 -4.14
N LEU A 299 1.56 -25.13 -3.62
CA LEU A 299 1.72 -26.16 -2.57
C LEU A 299 2.65 -27.30 -2.99
N TYR A 300 2.62 -27.63 -4.28
CA TYR A 300 3.50 -28.59 -4.96
C TYR A 300 3.52 -28.27 -6.46
N PRO A 301 4.46 -28.80 -7.26
CA PRO A 301 4.48 -28.57 -8.71
C PRO A 301 3.14 -28.93 -9.38
N GLY A 302 2.46 -27.93 -9.95
CA GLY A 302 1.14 -28.09 -10.59
C GLY A 302 -0.06 -28.08 -9.65
N GLY A 303 0.16 -27.89 -8.35
CA GLY A 303 -0.90 -27.78 -7.33
C GLY A 303 -1.52 -26.38 -7.25
N PRO A 304 -2.42 -26.15 -6.28
CA PRO A 304 -3.03 -24.84 -6.04
C PRO A 304 -2.00 -23.78 -5.65
N PRO A 305 -2.21 -22.52 -6.04
CA PRO A 305 -1.31 -21.43 -5.69
C PRO A 305 -1.42 -21.08 -4.20
N ILE A 306 -0.28 -20.74 -3.61
CA ILE A 306 -0.19 -20.24 -2.24
C ILE A 306 -0.32 -18.72 -2.30
N ARG A 307 -1.33 -18.19 -1.59
CA ARG A 307 -1.56 -16.75 -1.50
C ARG A 307 -0.38 -16.09 -0.77
N PRO A 308 0.13 -14.94 -1.23
CA PRO A 308 1.02 -14.15 -0.41
C PRO A 308 0.30 -13.73 0.86
N TYR A 309 1.05 -13.53 1.95
CA TYR A 309 0.47 -13.07 3.21
C TYR A 309 -0.15 -11.67 3.09
N ASP A 310 0.54 -10.73 2.43
CA ASP A 310 0.10 -9.35 2.21
C ASP A 310 -0.15 -9.09 0.71
N ALA A 311 0.77 -8.39 0.03
CA ALA A 311 0.68 -8.04 -1.38
C ALA A 311 1.84 -8.67 -2.16
N ALA A 312 1.56 -9.20 -3.36
CA ALA A 312 2.59 -9.60 -4.31
C ALA A 312 3.08 -8.45 -5.21
N GLY A 313 2.37 -7.32 -5.21
CA GLY A 313 2.73 -6.12 -5.95
C GLY A 313 2.35 -4.85 -5.18
N TRP A 314 3.34 -4.03 -4.85
CA TRP A 314 3.14 -2.70 -4.26
C TRP A 314 3.98 -1.66 -5.02
N THR A 315 3.71 -1.53 -6.32
CA THR A 315 4.36 -0.54 -7.19
C THR A 315 3.68 0.82 -7.01
N LEU A 316 4.27 1.67 -6.16
CA LEU A 316 3.68 2.95 -5.77
C LEU A 316 3.50 3.90 -6.98
N ALA A 317 4.41 3.87 -7.96
CA ALA A 317 4.26 4.65 -9.19
C ALA A 317 2.92 4.35 -9.90
N TYR A 318 2.52 3.09 -9.97
CA TYR A 318 1.27 2.68 -10.63
C TYR A 318 0.04 3.09 -9.82
N GLN A 319 0.08 2.89 -8.50
CA GLN A 319 -1.00 3.30 -7.59
C GLN A 319 -1.23 4.82 -7.61
N MET A 320 -0.19 5.60 -7.89
CA MET A 320 -0.25 7.05 -7.96
C MET A 320 -0.49 7.59 -9.38
N GLY A 321 -0.62 6.72 -10.39
CA GLY A 321 -0.78 7.12 -11.80
C GLY A 321 0.42 7.91 -12.34
N VAL A 322 1.61 7.69 -11.79
CA VAL A 322 2.85 8.35 -12.21
C VAL A 322 3.53 7.48 -13.25
N GLU A 323 3.68 8.03 -14.47
CA GLU A 323 4.47 7.41 -15.52
C GLU A 323 5.97 7.44 -15.14
N VAL A 324 6.70 6.42 -15.57
CA VAL A 324 8.12 6.26 -15.24
C VAL A 324 8.83 5.73 -16.48
N ASP A 325 9.85 6.46 -16.93
CA ASP A 325 10.75 5.98 -17.97
C ASP A 325 12.00 5.36 -17.32
N ARG A 326 12.31 4.13 -17.71
CA ARG A 326 13.58 3.47 -17.38
C ARG A 326 14.61 3.83 -18.45
N ILE A 327 15.73 4.43 -18.06
CA ILE A 327 16.85 4.73 -18.95
C ILE A 327 18.06 3.89 -18.52
N MET A 328 18.68 3.22 -19.49
CA MET A 328 19.73 2.22 -19.24
C MET A 328 21.14 2.75 -19.41
N GLU A 329 21.26 3.91 -20.03
CA GLU A 329 22.49 4.62 -20.30
C GLU A 329 22.62 5.80 -19.32
N GLY A 330 23.86 6.04 -18.87
CA GLY A 330 24.17 7.27 -18.16
C GLY A 330 23.94 8.47 -19.07
N PHE A 331 23.29 9.51 -18.55
CA PHE A 331 23.19 10.81 -19.19
C PHE A 331 23.35 11.88 -18.12
N ASP A 332 24.07 12.93 -18.50
CA ASP A 332 24.24 14.12 -17.69
C ASP A 332 23.37 15.25 -18.24
N GLY A 333 23.20 16.29 -17.44
CA GLY A 333 22.38 17.45 -17.77
C GLY A 333 22.43 18.45 -16.62
N PRO A 334 21.77 19.59 -16.79
CA PRO A 334 21.72 20.60 -15.74
C PRO A 334 20.74 20.07 -14.67
N PHE A 335 21.31 19.34 -13.71
CA PHE A 335 20.59 18.68 -12.63
C PHE A 335 20.97 19.32 -11.30
N VAL A 336 19.97 19.61 -10.49
CA VAL A 336 20.19 20.02 -9.10
C VAL A 336 19.84 18.86 -8.19
N ARG A 337 20.74 18.53 -7.27
CA ARG A 337 20.48 17.48 -6.28
C ARG A 337 19.44 17.97 -5.29
N VAL A 338 18.37 17.21 -5.10
CA VAL A 338 17.41 17.43 -4.03
C VAL A 338 18.06 17.03 -2.70
N PRO A 339 18.16 17.92 -1.71
CA PRO A 339 18.67 17.58 -0.38
C PRO A 339 17.89 16.44 0.26
N TYR A 340 18.60 15.56 0.99
CA TYR A 340 17.95 14.52 1.76
C TYR A 340 17.01 15.15 2.80
N GLY A 341 15.84 14.55 2.97
CA GLY A 341 14.90 15.02 3.99
C GLY A 341 14.02 16.19 3.56
N GLU A 342 14.31 16.82 2.41
CA GLU A 342 13.56 17.97 1.92
C GLU A 342 12.27 17.52 1.21
N ILE A 343 11.15 17.93 1.80
CA ILE A 343 9.82 17.66 1.26
C ILE A 343 9.60 18.58 0.06
N GLN A 344 9.44 17.97 -1.12
CA GLN A 344 9.17 18.71 -2.34
C GLN A 344 7.77 19.33 -2.32
N SER A 345 7.70 20.61 -2.66
CA SER A 345 6.46 21.34 -2.90
C SER A 345 6.09 21.23 -4.38
N PRO A 346 4.79 21.21 -4.71
CA PRO A 346 4.39 21.30 -6.11
C PRO A 346 4.79 22.66 -6.71
N PRO A 347 4.94 22.79 -8.03
CA PRO A 347 5.26 24.06 -8.66
C PRO A 347 4.16 25.08 -8.41
N SER A 348 4.59 26.34 -8.29
CA SER A 348 3.69 27.48 -8.20
C SER A 348 3.25 27.92 -9.59
N PHE A 349 1.96 28.26 -9.73
CA PHE A 349 1.41 28.84 -10.94
C PHE A 349 0.91 30.27 -10.68
N ASN A 350 1.15 31.15 -11.64
CA ASN A 350 0.53 32.47 -11.64
C ASN A 350 -0.90 32.36 -12.20
N LEU A 351 -1.86 32.86 -11.43
CA LEU A 351 -3.25 32.90 -11.87
C LEU A 351 -3.46 34.11 -12.79
N ALA A 352 -3.83 33.86 -14.04
CA ALA A 352 -4.20 34.93 -14.97
C ALA A 352 -5.50 35.63 -14.52
N ASN A 353 -5.63 36.94 -14.73
CA ASN A 353 -6.89 37.63 -14.45
C ASN A 353 -7.99 37.16 -15.41
N SER A 354 -9.13 36.72 -14.89
CA SER A 354 -10.26 36.22 -15.67
C SER A 354 -11.59 36.39 -14.91
N SER A 355 -12.71 36.35 -15.64
CA SER A 355 -14.06 36.36 -15.03
C SER A 355 -14.43 35.01 -14.38
N GLY A 356 -13.76 33.94 -14.79
CA GLY A 356 -13.87 32.62 -14.17
C GLY A 356 -12.69 31.70 -14.47
N TYR A 357 -12.70 30.54 -13.82
CA TYR A 357 -11.60 29.58 -13.81
C TYR A 357 -12.14 28.15 -13.86
N LEU A 358 -11.42 27.27 -14.56
CA LEU A 358 -11.65 25.84 -14.59
C LEU A 358 -10.61 25.11 -13.76
N LEU A 359 -11.02 24.08 -13.02
CA LEU A 359 -10.17 23.18 -12.26
C LEU A 359 -10.31 21.76 -12.78
N ASP A 360 -9.18 21.12 -13.09
CA ASP A 360 -9.15 19.80 -13.69
C ASP A 360 -9.54 18.70 -12.69
N ALA A 361 -10.66 18.03 -12.93
CA ALA A 361 -11.17 16.98 -12.03
C ALA A 361 -10.29 15.73 -11.96
N ARG A 362 -9.31 15.57 -12.85
CA ARG A 362 -8.34 14.48 -12.81
C ARG A 362 -7.26 14.69 -11.73
N SER A 363 -7.12 15.91 -11.19
CA SER A 363 -6.15 16.22 -10.14
C SER A 363 -6.76 16.06 -8.75
N ASN A 364 -6.19 15.20 -7.90
CA ASN A 364 -6.72 14.94 -6.57
C ASN A 364 -6.77 16.20 -5.70
N ASN A 365 -5.77 17.09 -5.79
CA ASN A 365 -5.72 18.30 -4.97
C ASN A 365 -6.85 19.30 -5.28
N VAL A 366 -7.47 19.20 -6.46
CA VAL A 366 -8.63 20.04 -6.81
C VAL A 366 -9.80 19.79 -5.88
N PHE A 367 -10.00 18.56 -5.39
CA PHE A 367 -11.11 18.26 -4.46
C PHE A 367 -10.95 18.97 -3.11
N MET A 368 -9.71 19.12 -2.63
CA MET A 368 -9.41 19.92 -1.44
C MET A 368 -9.75 21.40 -1.69
N VAL A 369 -9.36 21.96 -2.85
CA VAL A 369 -9.69 23.35 -3.22
C VAL A 369 -11.19 23.57 -3.36
N VAL A 370 -11.91 22.62 -3.96
CA VAL A 370 -13.36 22.67 -4.08
C VAL A 370 -14.01 22.70 -2.70
N ASN A 371 -13.53 21.91 -1.75
CA ASN A 371 -14.04 21.94 -0.38
C ASN A 371 -13.74 23.29 0.31
N GLU A 372 -12.53 23.87 0.14
CA GLU A 372 -12.22 25.23 0.63
C GLU A 372 -13.17 26.29 0.05
N LEU A 373 -13.44 26.23 -1.25
CA LEU A 373 -14.34 27.15 -1.95
C LEU A 373 -15.77 27.04 -1.40
N LEU A 374 -16.27 25.82 -1.25
CA LEU A 374 -17.62 25.59 -0.75
C LEU A 374 -17.77 26.00 0.73
N GLN A 375 -16.76 25.77 1.57
CA GLN A 375 -16.73 26.26 2.96
C GLN A 375 -16.74 27.79 3.01
N ALA A 376 -16.06 28.45 2.07
CA ALA A 376 -16.09 29.89 1.89
C ALA A 376 -17.39 30.40 1.22
N LYS A 377 -18.39 29.53 1.02
CA LYS A 377 -19.69 29.83 0.40
C LYS A 377 -19.58 30.38 -1.03
N ILE A 378 -18.53 30.00 -1.75
CA ILE A 378 -18.36 30.32 -3.17
C ILE A 378 -18.99 29.21 -3.99
N ASN A 379 -19.87 29.58 -4.92
CA ASN A 379 -20.53 28.62 -5.80
C ASN A 379 -19.51 27.94 -6.72
N VAL A 380 -19.59 26.61 -6.78
CA VAL A 380 -18.77 25.77 -7.65
C VAL A 380 -19.71 24.99 -8.56
N PHE A 381 -19.32 24.80 -9.82
CA PHE A 381 -20.13 24.09 -10.82
C PHE A 381 -19.34 22.95 -11.45
N ARG A 382 -19.98 21.82 -11.72
CA ARG A 382 -19.43 20.73 -12.54
C ARG A 382 -19.78 20.97 -14.01
N THR A 383 -18.78 20.94 -14.88
CA THR A 383 -18.94 21.07 -16.33
C THR A 383 -19.64 19.85 -16.93
N SER A 384 -20.47 20.07 -17.95
CA SER A 384 -21.24 19.04 -18.67
C SER A 384 -20.64 18.65 -20.01
N SER A 385 -19.47 19.18 -20.36
CA SER A 385 -18.72 18.87 -21.58
C SER A 385 -17.25 19.23 -21.38
N ASP A 386 -16.38 18.79 -22.28
CA ASP A 386 -14.96 19.17 -22.27
C ASP A 386 -14.82 20.69 -22.50
N GLN A 387 -13.93 21.33 -21.74
CA GLN A 387 -13.72 22.79 -21.76
C GLN A 387 -12.24 23.12 -21.75
N LYS A 388 -11.74 23.83 -22.77
CA LYS A 388 -10.32 24.22 -22.89
C LYS A 388 -9.32 23.08 -22.63
N GLY A 389 -9.62 21.87 -23.12
CA GLY A 389 -8.78 20.68 -22.94
C GLY A 389 -8.92 19.98 -21.57
N LEU A 390 -9.80 20.46 -20.70
CA LEU A 390 -10.19 19.78 -19.46
C LEU A 390 -11.42 18.91 -19.72
N PRO A 391 -11.50 17.69 -19.14
CA PRO A 391 -12.58 16.76 -19.41
C PRO A 391 -13.90 17.20 -18.76
N MET A 392 -15.02 16.71 -19.31
CA MET A 392 -16.33 16.74 -18.68
C MET A 392 -16.24 16.35 -17.19
N GLY A 393 -17.00 17.05 -16.35
CA GLY A 393 -16.95 16.88 -14.90
C GLY A 393 -15.85 17.70 -14.24
N SER A 394 -14.99 18.43 -14.96
CA SER A 394 -14.13 19.45 -14.37
C SER A 394 -14.95 20.55 -13.67
N PHE A 395 -14.34 21.31 -12.77
CA PHE A 395 -15.04 22.31 -11.98
C PHE A 395 -14.90 23.70 -12.58
N TYR A 396 -15.94 24.51 -12.51
CA TYR A 396 -15.95 25.93 -12.81
C TYR A 396 -16.18 26.74 -11.53
N VAL A 397 -15.45 27.85 -11.40
CA VAL A 397 -15.54 28.80 -10.30
C VAL A 397 -15.47 30.20 -10.89
N SER A 398 -16.33 31.11 -10.46
CA SER A 398 -16.27 32.51 -10.87
C SER A 398 -15.07 33.24 -10.25
N ASN A 399 -14.84 34.48 -10.63
CA ASN A 399 -13.78 35.32 -10.04
C ASN A 399 -13.94 35.54 -8.52
N ALA A 400 -15.09 35.22 -7.92
CA ALA A 400 -15.26 35.21 -6.46
C ALA A 400 -14.27 34.26 -5.76
N GLY A 401 -13.87 33.16 -6.42
CA GLY A 401 -12.90 32.20 -5.88
C GLY A 401 -11.44 32.60 -6.02
N LYS A 402 -11.13 33.74 -6.64
CA LYS A 402 -9.77 34.09 -7.07
C LYS A 402 -8.72 33.97 -5.97
N LYS A 403 -8.99 34.48 -4.76
CA LYS A 403 -8.04 34.44 -3.64
C LYS A 403 -7.68 33.01 -3.22
N ILE A 404 -8.68 32.12 -3.16
CA ILE A 404 -8.46 30.70 -2.83
C ILE A 404 -7.70 30.01 -3.96
N LEU A 405 -8.02 30.34 -5.22
CA LEU A 405 -7.33 29.80 -6.38
C LEU A 405 -5.88 30.29 -6.50
N GLU A 406 -5.58 31.54 -6.13
CA GLU A 406 -4.22 32.08 -6.04
C GLU A 406 -3.40 31.33 -4.97
N LYS A 407 -4.00 31.07 -3.80
CA LYS A 407 -3.38 30.24 -2.76
C LYS A 407 -3.15 28.82 -3.27
N ALA A 408 -4.17 28.18 -3.83
CA ALA A 408 -4.09 26.82 -4.36
C ALA A 408 -3.05 26.67 -5.47
N ALA A 409 -2.90 27.68 -6.31
CA ALA A 409 -1.89 27.72 -7.36
C ALA A 409 -0.46 27.85 -6.82
N LYS A 410 -0.27 28.47 -5.65
CA LYS A 410 1.03 28.61 -5.00
C LYS A 410 1.39 27.42 -4.11
N GLU A 411 0.43 26.93 -3.33
CA GLU A 411 0.69 25.97 -2.25
C GLU A 411 0.33 24.53 -2.62
N TYR A 412 -0.70 24.33 -3.45
CA TYR A 412 -1.27 23.00 -3.70
C TYR A 412 -0.95 22.45 -5.08
N GLY A 413 -0.26 23.21 -5.94
CA GLY A 413 0.08 22.78 -7.30
C GLY A 413 -1.10 22.62 -8.21
N VAL A 414 -2.22 23.28 -7.91
CA VAL A 414 -3.40 23.28 -8.77
C VAL A 414 -3.18 24.36 -9.82
N LYS A 415 -3.42 24.05 -11.10
CA LYS A 415 -3.30 25.02 -12.20
C LYS A 415 -4.69 25.41 -12.70
N PRO A 416 -5.32 26.49 -12.20
CA PRO A 416 -6.60 26.93 -12.71
C PRO A 416 -6.46 27.47 -14.13
N VAL A 417 -7.39 27.09 -15.01
CA VAL A 417 -7.42 27.54 -16.40
C VAL A 417 -8.42 28.68 -16.54
N ALA A 418 -7.95 29.86 -16.92
CA ALA A 418 -8.81 31.02 -17.13
C ALA A 418 -9.85 30.78 -18.24
N ILE A 419 -11.11 31.12 -17.97
CA ILE A 419 -12.22 31.07 -18.94
C ILE A 419 -13.13 32.28 -18.79
N SER A 420 -13.68 32.72 -19.92
CA SER A 420 -14.66 33.81 -19.98
C SER A 420 -16.05 33.26 -19.69
N GLY A 421 -16.54 33.46 -18.46
CA GLY A 421 -17.88 33.06 -18.05
C GLY A 421 -18.04 31.56 -17.76
N GLN A 422 -19.22 31.22 -17.23
CA GLN A 422 -19.58 29.84 -16.88
C GLN A 422 -19.90 29.03 -18.14
N PRO A 423 -19.33 27.82 -18.30
CA PRO A 423 -19.69 26.94 -19.40
C PRO A 423 -21.17 26.56 -19.37
N ALA A 424 -21.81 26.56 -20.53
CA ALA A 424 -23.23 26.19 -20.68
C ALA A 424 -23.49 24.77 -20.16
N GLY A 425 -24.63 24.58 -19.48
CA GLY A 425 -25.04 23.28 -18.92
C GLY A 425 -24.30 22.87 -17.63
N SER A 426 -23.36 23.69 -17.13
CA SER A 426 -22.68 23.39 -15.87
C SER A 426 -23.67 23.32 -14.70
N LYS A 427 -23.52 22.31 -13.86
CA LYS A 427 -24.42 22.05 -12.71
C LYS A 427 -23.75 22.49 -11.42
N GLU A 428 -24.45 23.32 -10.64
CA GLU A 428 -23.96 23.73 -9.32
C GLU A 428 -23.79 22.51 -8.39
N ILE A 429 -22.73 22.51 -7.59
CA ILE A 429 -22.52 21.51 -6.53
C ILE A 429 -22.65 22.15 -5.16
N LYS A 430 -23.10 21.35 -4.19
CA LYS A 430 -23.25 21.74 -2.79
C LYS A 430 -22.44 20.77 -1.90
N PRO A 431 -21.99 21.21 -0.71
CA PRO A 431 -21.46 20.30 0.30
C PRO A 431 -22.46 19.18 0.59
N ALA A 432 -21.96 17.96 0.71
CA ALA A 432 -22.76 16.82 1.17
C ALA A 432 -22.62 16.65 2.69
N ARG A 433 -23.71 16.29 3.37
CA ARG A 433 -23.68 15.81 4.76
C ARG A 433 -23.32 14.33 4.75
N ILE A 434 -22.08 14.01 5.10
CA ILE A 434 -21.51 12.66 4.97
C ILE A 434 -21.55 11.95 6.34
N GLY A 435 -22.19 10.79 6.39
CA GLY A 435 -22.09 9.85 7.51
C GLY A 435 -21.11 8.72 7.20
N LEU A 436 -20.00 8.64 7.92
CA LEU A 436 -19.01 7.57 7.78
C LEU A 436 -19.26 6.50 8.86
N PHE A 437 -19.57 5.29 8.44
CA PHE A 437 -19.87 4.21 9.38
C PHE A 437 -18.61 3.78 10.15
N ASP A 438 -18.75 3.62 11.47
CA ASP A 438 -17.73 3.04 12.34
C ASP A 438 -18.36 2.12 13.40
N LEU A 439 -17.51 1.44 14.15
CA LEU A 439 -17.87 0.44 15.16
C LEU A 439 -17.27 0.83 16.50
N TYR A 440 -17.89 0.38 17.59
CA TYR A 440 -17.25 0.44 18.91
C TYR A 440 -15.86 -0.26 18.87
N GLY A 441 -14.84 0.38 19.44
CA GLY A 441 -13.44 -0.05 19.37
C GLY A 441 -12.73 0.31 18.06
N GLY A 442 -13.43 0.91 17.10
CA GLY A 442 -12.88 1.43 15.85
C GLY A 442 -12.73 0.39 14.73
N SER A 443 -12.88 0.88 13.50
CA SER A 443 -12.62 0.18 12.25
C SER A 443 -11.37 0.74 11.59
N MET A 444 -10.38 -0.11 11.31
CA MET A 444 -9.15 0.31 10.61
C MET A 444 -9.45 0.91 9.23
N PRO A 445 -10.30 0.29 8.37
CA PRO A 445 -10.71 0.92 7.11
C PRO A 445 -11.40 2.28 7.30
N SER A 446 -12.27 2.43 8.31
CA SER A 446 -12.90 3.72 8.62
C SER A 446 -11.86 4.76 9.05
N GLY A 447 -10.90 4.39 9.89
CA GLY A 447 -9.77 5.24 10.29
C GLY A 447 -8.97 5.80 9.11
N TRP A 448 -8.62 4.96 8.12
CA TRP A 448 -7.91 5.42 6.92
C TRP A 448 -8.73 6.39 6.08
N VAL A 449 -10.04 6.16 5.96
CA VAL A 449 -10.93 7.05 5.21
C VAL A 449 -11.20 8.36 5.95
N ARG A 450 -11.29 8.34 7.28
CA ARG A 450 -11.31 9.56 8.11
C ARG A 450 -10.09 10.42 7.85
N TRP A 451 -8.91 9.83 7.97
CA TRP A 451 -7.66 10.52 7.70
C TRP A 451 -7.64 11.13 6.30
N MET A 452 -8.08 10.38 5.28
CA MET A 452 -8.19 10.89 3.91
C MET A 452 -9.20 12.04 3.79
N MET A 453 -10.39 11.92 4.38
CA MET A 453 -11.40 12.97 4.38
C MET A 453 -10.89 14.25 5.04
N GLU A 454 -10.16 14.14 6.16
CA GLU A 454 -9.49 15.26 6.82
C GLU A 454 -8.44 15.91 5.90
N GLN A 455 -7.57 15.11 5.26
CA GLN A 455 -6.54 15.63 4.35
C GLN A 455 -7.13 16.38 3.14
N PHE A 456 -8.32 15.99 2.69
CA PHE A 456 -9.02 16.63 1.58
C PHE A 456 -10.17 17.56 2.03
N GLN A 457 -10.27 17.85 3.32
CA GLN A 457 -11.25 18.76 3.93
C GLN A 457 -12.72 18.42 3.66
N PHE A 458 -13.04 17.14 3.55
CA PHE A 458 -14.44 16.68 3.51
C PHE A 458 -15.02 16.69 4.93
N PRO A 459 -16.10 17.45 5.19
CA PRO A 459 -16.81 17.34 6.46
C PRO A 459 -17.55 15.99 6.52
N TYR A 460 -17.41 15.29 7.63
CA TYR A 460 -18.13 14.05 7.91
C TYR A 460 -18.52 13.96 9.38
N GLN A 461 -19.49 13.10 9.67
CA GLN A 461 -19.81 12.65 11.02
C GLN A 461 -19.69 11.13 11.08
N LEU A 462 -19.22 10.60 12.20
CA LEU A 462 -19.28 9.16 12.42
C LEU A 462 -20.72 8.75 12.66
N VAL A 463 -21.16 7.67 12.03
CA VAL A 463 -22.48 7.08 12.23
C VAL A 463 -22.31 5.65 12.75
N PHE A 464 -23.10 5.30 13.77
CA PHE A 464 -23.07 3.99 14.42
C PHE A 464 -24.40 3.27 14.28
N THR A 465 -24.41 1.98 14.58
CA THR A 465 -25.59 1.11 14.42
C THR A 465 -26.85 1.68 15.06
N LYS A 466 -26.78 2.16 16.32
CA LYS A 466 -27.96 2.70 17.02
C LYS A 466 -28.61 3.87 16.30
N GLU A 467 -27.82 4.73 15.68
CA GLU A 467 -28.35 5.85 14.89
C GLU A 467 -28.97 5.37 13.58
N ILE A 468 -28.36 4.37 12.92
CA ILE A 468 -28.94 3.74 11.73
C ILE A 468 -30.29 3.09 12.05
N ASP A 469 -30.37 2.32 13.13
CA ASP A 469 -31.59 1.64 13.56
C ASP A 469 -32.69 2.63 13.98
N GLY A 470 -32.30 3.83 14.43
CA GLY A 470 -33.22 4.92 14.77
C GLY A 470 -33.90 5.56 13.56
N GLY A 471 -33.42 5.34 12.34
CA GLY A 471 -34.01 5.88 11.11
C GLY A 471 -33.79 7.39 10.94
N GLN A 472 -34.66 8.03 10.14
CA GLN A 472 -34.61 9.48 9.83
C GLN A 472 -33.25 9.95 9.28
N LEU A 473 -32.54 9.06 8.59
CA LEU A 473 -31.17 9.30 8.16
C LEU A 473 -31.03 10.46 7.17
N ASN A 474 -32.05 10.72 6.33
CA ASN A 474 -32.07 11.85 5.40
C ASN A 474 -32.15 13.22 6.08
N GLU A 475 -32.57 13.29 7.36
CA GLU A 475 -32.57 14.54 8.11
C GLU A 475 -31.14 14.97 8.48
N LYS A 476 -30.19 14.04 8.51
CA LYS A 476 -28.81 14.30 8.91
C LYS A 476 -27.80 14.11 7.78
N PHE A 477 -28.05 13.18 6.87
CA PHE A 477 -27.09 12.74 5.87
C PHE A 477 -27.66 12.82 4.46
N ASP A 478 -26.80 13.17 3.51
CA ASP A 478 -27.05 13.03 2.08
C ASP A 478 -26.35 11.77 1.54
N VAL A 479 -25.21 11.41 2.16
CA VAL A 479 -24.38 10.26 1.78
C VAL A 479 -23.99 9.47 3.01
N LEU A 480 -24.19 8.16 2.98
CA LEU A 480 -23.61 7.23 3.95
C LEU A 480 -22.47 6.44 3.31
N VAL A 481 -21.40 6.24 4.05
CA VAL A 481 -20.18 5.60 3.56
C VAL A 481 -19.83 4.41 4.45
N PHE A 482 -19.84 3.20 3.87
CA PHE A 482 -19.49 1.95 4.54
C PHE A 482 -18.25 1.35 3.87
N ILE A 483 -17.14 1.33 4.61
CA ILE A 483 -15.85 0.84 4.10
C ILE A 483 -15.41 -0.36 4.93
N GLY A 484 -15.32 -1.52 4.30
CA GLY A 484 -14.90 -2.76 4.95
C GLY A 484 -16.06 -3.46 5.67
N PRO A 485 -15.89 -3.86 6.95
CA PRO A 485 -16.89 -4.65 7.68
C PRO A 485 -18.06 -3.79 8.18
N GLY A 486 -19.19 -4.42 8.45
CA GLY A 486 -20.37 -3.75 9.04
C GLY A 486 -21.66 -4.38 8.56
N ILE A 487 -21.87 -4.39 7.24
CA ILE A 487 -23.04 -5.03 6.63
C ILE A 487 -22.93 -6.56 6.74
N PRO A 488 -23.97 -7.27 7.23
CA PRO A 488 -23.97 -8.72 7.29
C PRO A 488 -23.80 -9.38 5.91
N PRO A 489 -23.17 -10.57 5.81
CA PRO A 489 -23.18 -11.34 4.58
C PRO A 489 -24.60 -11.77 4.16
N ALA A 490 -24.89 -11.80 2.86
CA ALA A 490 -26.23 -12.11 2.34
C ALA A 490 -26.69 -13.55 2.66
N GLY A 491 -25.77 -14.53 2.70
CA GLY A 491 -26.07 -15.96 2.85
C GLY A 491 -25.65 -16.64 4.16
N SER A 492 -25.19 -15.88 5.18
CA SER A 492 -24.82 -16.46 6.47
C SER A 492 -25.75 -15.96 7.57
N ALA A 493 -26.21 -16.86 8.45
CA ALA A 493 -27.09 -16.54 9.58
C ALA A 493 -26.38 -15.75 10.70
N GLY A 494 -25.08 -15.50 10.57
CA GLY A 494 -24.31 -14.67 11.49
C GLY A 494 -23.36 -13.76 10.71
N GLY A 495 -23.46 -12.45 10.92
CA GLY A 495 -22.32 -11.58 10.69
C GLY A 495 -21.21 -11.96 11.68
N ILE A 496 -19.95 -11.72 11.32
CA ILE A 496 -18.87 -11.71 12.31
C ILE A 496 -19.12 -10.50 13.21
N THR A 497 -19.95 -10.66 14.23
CA THR A 497 -20.12 -9.68 15.28
C THR A 497 -18.87 -9.76 16.14
N ARG A 498 -18.08 -8.68 16.13
CA ARG A 498 -17.07 -8.52 17.18
C ARG A 498 -17.80 -8.57 18.51
N SER A 499 -17.32 -9.39 19.45
CA SER A 499 -17.80 -9.33 20.81
C SER A 499 -17.60 -7.90 21.31
N GLN A 500 -18.69 -7.27 21.74
CA GLN A 500 -18.68 -5.92 22.30
C GLN A 500 -18.82 -6.03 23.82
N PRO A 501 -18.22 -5.10 24.59
CA PRO A 501 -18.45 -5.05 26.02
C PRO A 501 -19.93 -4.74 26.30
N LYS A 502 -20.37 -5.11 27.50
CA LYS A 502 -21.70 -4.68 27.95
C LYS A 502 -21.70 -3.18 28.20
N ALA A 503 -22.86 -2.54 28.09
CA ALA A 503 -22.96 -1.10 28.28
C ALA A 503 -22.49 -0.69 29.69
N GLU A 504 -22.77 -1.52 30.70
CA GLU A 504 -22.40 -1.25 32.09
C GLU A 504 -20.88 -1.35 32.34
N GLU A 505 -20.12 -1.94 31.42
CA GLU A 505 -18.66 -2.11 31.51
C GLU A 505 -17.89 -0.92 30.91
N ILE A 506 -18.58 0.04 30.29
CA ILE A 506 -17.98 1.17 29.58
C ILE A 506 -18.66 2.50 29.93
N ASP A 507 -17.93 3.59 29.76
CA ASP A 507 -18.46 4.94 30.02
C ASP A 507 -19.74 5.23 29.19
N PRO A 508 -20.81 5.77 29.82
CA PRO A 508 -22.06 6.15 29.14
C PRO A 508 -21.87 6.98 27.87
N ALA A 509 -20.82 7.81 27.80
CA ALA A 509 -20.50 8.61 26.63
C ALA A 509 -20.29 7.77 25.36
N TYR A 510 -19.89 6.49 25.47
CA TYR A 510 -19.64 5.60 24.34
C TYR A 510 -20.79 4.63 24.02
N HIS A 511 -21.87 4.65 24.81
CA HIS A 511 -22.98 3.70 24.62
C HIS A 511 -23.65 3.81 23.26
N HIS A 512 -23.61 4.99 22.64
CA HIS A 512 -24.15 5.23 21.30
C HIS A 512 -23.40 4.47 20.19
N MET A 513 -22.15 4.07 20.45
CA MET A 513 -21.31 3.34 19.50
C MET A 513 -21.57 1.82 19.48
N LEU A 514 -22.27 1.31 20.49
CA LEU A 514 -22.59 -0.11 20.63
C LEU A 514 -23.63 -0.57 19.59
N GLY A 515 -23.64 -1.87 19.31
CA GLY A 515 -24.57 -2.52 18.37
C GLY A 515 -23.87 -3.02 17.10
N SER A 516 -24.59 -3.81 16.32
CA SER A 516 -24.16 -4.34 15.03
C SER A 516 -25.29 -4.24 14.01
N ILE A 517 -24.98 -3.89 12.77
CA ILE A 517 -25.95 -3.83 11.68
C ILE A 517 -26.66 -5.18 11.57
N SER A 518 -27.99 -5.16 11.53
CA SER A 518 -28.83 -6.34 11.45
C SER A 518 -29.74 -6.31 10.23
N LYS A 519 -30.12 -7.50 9.74
CA LYS A 519 -31.07 -7.61 8.61
C LYS A 519 -32.45 -7.06 8.96
N SER A 520 -32.88 -7.20 10.22
CA SER A 520 -34.23 -6.85 10.66
C SER A 520 -34.39 -5.39 11.06
N ALA A 521 -33.38 -4.77 11.70
CA ALA A 521 -33.46 -3.37 12.14
C ALA A 521 -32.80 -2.40 11.16
N SER A 522 -31.56 -2.67 10.76
CA SER A 522 -30.74 -1.68 10.07
C SER A 522 -30.99 -1.63 8.56
N ILE A 523 -31.11 -2.79 7.90
CA ILE A 523 -31.30 -2.86 6.44
C ILE A 523 -32.58 -2.12 5.98
N PRO A 524 -33.74 -2.25 6.65
CA PRO A 524 -34.92 -1.47 6.29
C PRO A 524 -34.70 0.04 6.35
N GLN A 525 -33.96 0.54 7.35
CA GLN A 525 -33.64 1.97 7.47
C GLN A 525 -32.71 2.44 6.35
N LEU A 526 -31.70 1.65 6.00
CA LEU A 526 -30.81 1.95 4.87
C LEU A 526 -31.56 1.92 3.52
N LYS A 527 -32.53 1.01 3.36
CA LYS A 527 -33.41 0.97 2.19
C LYS A 527 -34.29 2.22 2.11
N SER A 528 -34.92 2.60 3.22
CA SER A 528 -35.73 3.82 3.31
C SER A 528 -34.90 5.09 3.00
N PHE A 529 -33.65 5.14 3.48
CA PHE A 529 -32.73 6.23 3.18
C PHE A 529 -32.45 6.40 1.68
N LEU A 530 -32.18 5.28 0.99
CA LEU A 530 -31.98 5.26 -0.46
C LEU A 530 -33.25 5.66 -1.22
N GLN A 531 -34.40 5.11 -0.84
CA GLN A 531 -35.70 5.43 -1.46
C GLN A 531 -36.08 6.90 -1.30
N SER A 532 -35.62 7.53 -0.23
CA SER A 532 -35.82 8.96 0.03
C SER A 532 -34.76 9.86 -0.63
N GLY A 533 -33.98 9.32 -1.57
CA GLY A 533 -32.98 10.06 -2.35
C GLY A 533 -31.58 10.15 -1.72
N GLY A 534 -31.37 9.52 -0.57
CA GLY A 534 -30.06 9.37 0.05
C GLY A 534 -29.15 8.47 -0.80
N LYS A 535 -27.82 8.58 -0.60
CA LYS A 535 -26.84 7.80 -1.36
C LYS A 535 -25.99 6.96 -0.42
N ILE A 536 -25.77 5.69 -0.76
CA ILE A 536 -24.87 4.82 0.02
C ILE A 536 -23.68 4.41 -0.83
N ILE A 537 -22.47 4.65 -0.32
CA ILE A 537 -21.21 4.19 -0.89
C ILE A 537 -20.75 2.98 -0.07
N THR A 538 -20.59 1.83 -0.72
CA THR A 538 -20.09 0.61 -0.09
C THR A 538 -18.79 0.15 -0.74
N VAL A 539 -17.82 -0.24 0.08
CA VAL A 539 -16.51 -0.74 -0.38
C VAL A 539 -16.11 -1.98 0.42
N GLY A 540 -15.55 -2.99 -0.23
CA GLY A 540 -15.15 -4.23 0.42
C GLY A 540 -16.36 -5.06 0.85
N ALA A 541 -16.33 -5.64 2.06
CA ALA A 541 -17.41 -6.52 2.52
C ALA A 541 -18.79 -5.84 2.60
N ALA A 542 -18.84 -4.51 2.77
CA ALA A 542 -20.06 -3.72 2.80
C ALA A 542 -20.88 -3.80 1.50
N THR A 543 -20.28 -4.21 0.37
CA THR A 543 -21.02 -4.41 -0.90
C THR A 543 -22.09 -5.49 -0.80
N SER A 544 -22.06 -6.33 0.25
CA SER A 544 -23.13 -7.26 0.59
C SER A 544 -24.50 -6.59 0.74
N LEU A 545 -24.54 -5.27 0.98
CA LEU A 545 -25.77 -4.49 1.02
C LEU A 545 -26.59 -4.62 -0.28
N ALA A 546 -25.93 -4.72 -1.43
CA ALA A 546 -26.62 -4.84 -2.72
C ALA A 546 -27.53 -6.08 -2.78
N TYR A 547 -27.10 -7.19 -2.17
CA TYR A 547 -27.91 -8.41 -2.09
C TYR A 547 -29.07 -8.29 -1.08
N HIS A 548 -28.88 -7.59 0.04
CA HIS A 548 -29.98 -7.34 0.99
C HIS A 548 -31.04 -6.39 0.43
N LEU A 549 -30.70 -5.62 -0.61
CA LEU A 549 -31.57 -4.71 -1.32
C LEU A 549 -32.16 -5.31 -2.61
N ASP A 550 -31.86 -6.58 -2.90
CA ASP A 550 -32.29 -7.28 -4.12
C ASP A 550 -31.90 -6.54 -5.41
N LEU A 551 -30.76 -5.84 -5.41
CA LEU A 551 -30.26 -5.17 -6.62
C LEU A 551 -29.82 -6.22 -7.66
N PRO A 552 -29.98 -5.96 -8.97
CA PRO A 552 -29.66 -6.89 -10.04
C PRO A 552 -28.14 -6.98 -10.29
N VAL A 553 -27.40 -7.39 -9.27
CA VAL A 553 -25.94 -7.60 -9.30
C VAL A 553 -25.63 -9.04 -8.92
N SER A 554 -24.65 -9.63 -9.60
CA SER A 554 -24.18 -10.99 -9.33
C SER A 554 -22.66 -11.01 -9.14
N ASN A 555 -22.17 -12.02 -8.43
CA ASN A 555 -20.73 -12.18 -8.23
C ASN A 555 -20.14 -12.95 -9.41
N ALA A 556 -19.28 -12.31 -10.21
CA ALA A 556 -18.61 -12.97 -11.34
C ALA A 556 -17.55 -14.00 -10.94
N LEU A 557 -17.19 -14.09 -9.65
CA LEU A 557 -16.19 -15.01 -9.11
C LEU A 557 -16.84 -16.25 -8.44
N VAL A 558 -17.93 -16.74 -9.03
CA VAL A 558 -18.63 -17.96 -8.60
C VAL A 558 -18.84 -18.90 -9.78
N GLU A 559 -19.14 -20.16 -9.47
CA GLU A 559 -19.60 -21.17 -10.40
C GLU A 559 -20.81 -21.91 -9.83
N MET A 560 -21.63 -22.49 -10.70
CA MET A 560 -22.76 -23.32 -10.26
C MET A 560 -22.25 -24.66 -9.75
N GLY A 561 -22.50 -24.95 -8.48
CA GLY A 561 -22.29 -26.27 -7.91
C GLY A 561 -23.30 -27.29 -8.44
N SER A 562 -23.04 -28.57 -8.19
CA SER A 562 -23.90 -29.69 -8.60
C SER A 562 -25.33 -29.63 -8.06
N GLU A 563 -25.54 -28.89 -6.97
CA GLU A 563 -26.87 -28.65 -6.36
C GLU A 563 -27.58 -27.41 -6.92
N GLY A 564 -27.06 -26.76 -7.96
CA GLY A 564 -27.62 -25.52 -8.49
C GLY A 564 -27.42 -24.30 -7.58
N LYS A 565 -26.48 -24.36 -6.62
CA LYS A 565 -26.08 -23.23 -5.78
C LYS A 565 -24.76 -22.63 -6.26
N GLU A 566 -24.68 -21.30 -6.26
CA GLU A 566 -23.43 -20.61 -6.53
C GLU A 566 -22.37 -20.94 -5.47
N LYS A 567 -21.16 -21.25 -5.92
CA LYS A 567 -19.99 -21.51 -5.09
C LYS A 567 -18.85 -20.62 -5.57
N ALA A 568 -18.15 -19.96 -4.65
CA ALA A 568 -16.99 -19.16 -5.00
C ALA A 568 -15.94 -19.98 -5.78
N LEU A 569 -15.35 -19.38 -6.82
CA LEU A 569 -14.26 -19.99 -7.57
C LEU A 569 -13.11 -20.36 -6.63
N THR A 570 -12.54 -21.55 -6.81
CA THR A 570 -11.36 -21.96 -6.06
C THR A 570 -10.14 -21.16 -6.50
N GLY A 571 -9.13 -21.07 -5.62
CA GLY A 571 -7.84 -20.45 -5.98
C GLY A 571 -7.11 -21.14 -7.13
N GLU A 572 -7.50 -22.37 -7.48
CA GLU A 572 -6.99 -23.07 -8.67
C GLU A 572 -7.60 -22.53 -9.97
N LYS A 573 -8.88 -22.10 -9.92
CA LYS A 573 -9.62 -21.60 -11.08
C LYS A 573 -9.37 -20.12 -11.33
N TYR A 574 -9.27 -19.32 -10.26
CA TYR A 574 -9.00 -17.89 -10.37
C TYR A 574 -8.09 -17.42 -9.24
N TYR A 575 -6.98 -16.79 -9.60
CA TYR A 575 -5.98 -16.31 -8.65
C TYR A 575 -5.30 -15.03 -9.15
N ILE A 576 -5.51 -13.94 -8.41
CA ILE A 576 -4.81 -12.66 -8.60
C ILE A 576 -4.30 -12.20 -7.23
N PRO A 577 -3.03 -12.46 -6.89
CA PRO A 577 -2.48 -12.15 -5.57
C PRO A 577 -2.04 -10.69 -5.46
N GLY A 578 -2.88 -9.81 -4.92
CA GLY A 578 -2.44 -8.44 -4.56
C GLY A 578 -1.78 -7.67 -5.72
N SER A 579 -2.23 -7.90 -6.94
CA SER A 579 -1.75 -7.21 -8.14
C SER A 579 -2.37 -5.82 -8.25
N VAL A 580 -1.62 -4.86 -8.78
CA VAL A 580 -2.20 -3.58 -9.22
C VAL A 580 -2.93 -3.82 -10.53
N LEU A 581 -4.24 -3.55 -10.54
CA LEU A 581 -5.11 -3.73 -11.70
C LEU A 581 -5.61 -2.35 -12.19
N GLU A 582 -5.70 -2.19 -13.49
CA GLU A 582 -6.46 -1.10 -14.09
C GLU A 582 -7.91 -1.57 -14.29
N CYS A 583 -8.86 -0.82 -13.74
CA CYS A 583 -10.28 -1.13 -13.90
C CYS A 583 -10.88 -0.23 -14.98
N LEU A 584 -11.45 -0.85 -16.02
CA LEU A 584 -12.32 -0.17 -16.97
C LEU A 584 -13.76 -0.27 -16.43
N TRP A 585 -14.30 0.82 -15.87
CA TRP A 585 -15.68 0.84 -15.40
C TRP A 585 -16.65 1.31 -16.49
N THR A 586 -17.86 0.75 -16.44
CA THR A 586 -19.07 1.30 -17.04
C THR A 586 -20.00 1.68 -15.90
N ILE A 587 -20.49 2.93 -15.86
CA ILE A 587 -21.47 3.34 -14.85
C ILE A 587 -22.81 2.73 -15.27
N LEU A 588 -23.29 1.72 -14.53
CA LEU A 588 -24.66 1.25 -14.63
C LEU A 588 -25.54 2.19 -13.79
N ILE A 589 -26.29 3.08 -14.44
CA ILE A 589 -27.35 3.84 -13.77
C ILE A 589 -28.59 2.93 -13.74
N LEU A 590 -28.77 2.22 -12.63
CA LEU A 590 -30.03 1.52 -12.36
C LEU A 590 -31.05 2.58 -11.93
N GLN A 591 -31.79 3.14 -12.89
CA GLN A 591 -33.03 3.83 -12.56
C GLN A 591 -34.01 2.75 -12.11
N THR A 592 -34.46 2.84 -10.85
CA THR A 592 -35.64 2.10 -10.39
C THR A 592 -36.79 2.56 -11.28
N MET A 593 -37.22 1.71 -12.21
CA MET A 593 -38.52 1.87 -12.84
C MET A 593 -39.55 1.56 -11.75
N GLU A 594 -40.32 2.58 -11.37
CA GLU A 594 -41.54 2.40 -10.56
C GLU A 594 -42.55 1.50 -11.27
#